data_AF-A0A399WPK7-F1
#
_entry.id   AF-A0A399WPK7-F1
#
_cell.length_a   1.000
_cell.length_b   1.000
_cell.length_c   1.000
_cell.angle_alpha   90.00
_cell.angle_beta   90.00
_cell.angle_gamma   90.00
#
_symmetry.space_group_name_H-M   'P 1'
#
loop_
_entity.id
_entity.type
_entity.pdbx_description
1 polymer ?
#
loop_
_entity_poly.entity_id
_entity_poly.type
_entity_poly.pdbx_seq_one_letter_code
_entity_poly.pdbx_strand_id
1 'polypeptide(L)' 'MSKRGWTRSQVEQTVKSPHTTAKTTWKQTGESATAYVNKDGSYVVVKDATKEIIQISDKTRPWKFPQDWKWK' A
#
# COMPACT_ATOMS: atom_id res chain seq x y z
N MET A 1 -2.61 11.90 -4.82
CA MET A 1 -3.35 11.42 -3.64
C MET A 1 -4.82 11.80 -3.69
N SER A 2 -5.15 13.09 -3.83
CA SER A 2 -6.54 13.60 -3.79
C SER A 2 -7.47 12.94 -4.83
N LYS A 3 -6.98 12.71 -6.06
CA LYS A 3 -7.75 12.04 -7.13
C LYS A 3 -8.10 10.57 -6.86
N ARG A 4 -7.45 9.93 -5.88
CA ARG A 4 -7.67 8.53 -5.48
C ARG A 4 -8.37 8.41 -4.12
N GLY A 5 -8.96 9.51 -3.63
CA GLY A 5 -9.67 9.55 -2.35
C GLY A 5 -8.76 9.46 -1.12
N TRP A 6 -7.46 9.76 -1.25
CA TRP A 6 -6.51 9.76 -0.14
C TRP A 6 -6.13 11.17 0.29
N THR A 7 -6.12 11.41 1.60
CA THR A 7 -5.41 12.51 2.23
C THR A 7 -4.04 12.06 2.72
N ARG A 8 -3.11 13.00 2.92
CA ARG A 8 -1.78 12.71 3.48
C ARG A 8 -1.87 12.02 4.85
N SER A 9 -2.73 12.54 5.73
CA SER A 9 -2.95 11.97 7.07
C SER A 9 -3.48 10.53 7.03
N GLN A 10 -4.38 10.20 6.09
CA GLN A 10 -4.86 8.83 5.92
C GLN A 10 -3.75 7.88 5.49
N VAL A 11 -2.88 8.30 4.57
CA VAL A 11 -1.74 7.49 4.13
C VAL A 11 -0.78 7.23 5.30
N GLU A 12 -0.43 8.27 6.05
CA GLU A 12 0.43 8.16 7.23
C GLU A 12 -0.18 7.24 8.29
N GLN A 13 -1.49 7.34 8.53
CA GLN A 13 -2.21 6.49 9.47
C GLN A 13 -2.22 5.01 9.03
N THR A 14 -2.44 4.74 7.74
CA THR A 14 -2.42 3.38 7.19
C THR A 14 -1.05 2.73 7.34
N VAL A 15 0.04 3.47 7.13
CA VAL A 15 1.40 2.94 7.33
C VAL A 15 1.71 2.73 8.81
N LYS A 16 1.25 3.63 9.69
CA LYS A 16 1.52 3.57 11.14
C LYS A 16 0.72 2.49 11.85
N SER A 17 -0.53 2.28 11.44
CA SER A 17 -1.49 1.37 12.09
C SER A 17 -2.31 0.61 11.04
N PRO A 18 -1.67 -0.26 10.23
CA PRO A 18 -2.39 -1.08 9.27
C PRO A 18 -3.27 -2.11 9.98
N HIS A 19 -4.32 -2.58 9.30
CA HIS A 19 -5.05 -3.76 9.74
C HIS A 19 -4.24 -5.04 9.48
N THR A 20 -3.58 -5.12 8.32
CA THR A 20 -2.65 -6.20 7.97
C THR A 20 -1.57 -5.69 7.02
N THR A 21 -0.50 -6.48 6.86
CA THR A 21 0.60 -6.18 5.94
C THR A 21 0.92 -7.35 5.05
N ALA A 22 1.41 -7.08 3.84
CA ALA A 22 1.96 -8.09 2.95
C ALA A 22 3.33 -7.68 2.43
N LYS A 23 4.23 -8.66 2.27
CA LYS A 23 5.48 -8.48 1.54
C LYS A 23 5.23 -8.59 0.04
N THR A 24 5.86 -7.70 -0.72
CA THR A 24 5.78 -7.66 -2.19
C THR A 24 7.08 -7.10 -2.75
N THR A 25 7.21 -7.10 -4.07
CA THR A 25 8.31 -6.47 -4.78
C THR A 25 7.77 -5.40 -5.70
N TRP A 26 8.49 -4.28 -5.80
CA TRP A 26 8.15 -3.24 -6.74
C TRP A 26 8.45 -3.72 -8.15
N LYS A 27 7.41 -3.95 -8.96
CA LYS A 27 7.55 -4.56 -10.28
C LYS A 27 8.43 -3.79 -11.27
N GLN A 28 8.67 -2.50 -11.04
CA GLN A 28 9.50 -1.68 -11.93
C GLN A 28 11.00 -1.93 -11.74
N THR A 29 11.46 -2.25 -10.52
CA THR A 29 12.89 -2.40 -10.21
C THR A 29 13.24 -3.74 -9.55
N GLY A 30 12.25 -4.52 -9.11
CA GLY A 30 12.43 -5.75 -8.35
C GLY A 30 12.73 -5.55 -6.87
N GLU A 31 12.76 -4.31 -6.39
CA GLU A 31 13.12 -4.00 -5.01
C GLU A 31 12.04 -4.44 -4.01
N SER A 32 12.46 -4.75 -2.78
CA SER A 32 11.55 -5.16 -1.72
C SER A 32 10.64 -4.01 -1.26
N ALA A 33 9.38 -4.36 -1.03
CA ALA A 33 8.37 -3.44 -0.55
C ALA A 33 7.39 -4.13 0.40
N THR A 34 6.72 -3.32 1.21
CA THR A 34 5.67 -3.76 2.13
C THR A 34 4.38 -3.03 1.81
N ALA A 35 3.31 -3.78 1.60
CA ALA A 35 1.96 -3.27 1.51
C ALA A 35 1.31 -3.19 2.89
N TYR A 36 0.71 -2.04 3.19
CA TYR A 36 -0.01 -1.72 4.40
C TYR A 36 -1.48 -1.59 4.04
N VAL A 37 -2.34 -2.39 4.67
CA VAL A 37 -3.72 -2.58 4.24
C VAL A 37 -4.66 -2.22 5.37
N ASN A 38 -5.63 -1.37 5.08
CA ASN A 38 -6.72 -1.01 5.98
C ASN A 38 -7.80 -2.10 6.02
N LYS A 39 -8.71 -2.03 7.00
CA LYS A 39 -9.82 -2.98 7.14
C LYS A 39 -10.81 -2.95 5.97
N ASP A 40 -10.96 -1.80 5.31
CA ASP A 40 -11.74 -1.65 4.06
C ASP A 40 -11.00 -2.18 2.82
N GLY A 41 -9.80 -2.74 3.02
CA GLY A 41 -8.90 -3.25 2.00
C GLY A 41 -8.00 -2.18 1.36
N SER A 42 -8.31 -0.89 1.50
CA SER A 42 -7.50 0.17 0.87
C SER A 42 -6.05 0.09 1.36
N TYR A 43 -5.09 0.34 0.47
CA TYR A 43 -3.69 0.03 0.75
C TYR A 43 -2.70 1.09 0.30
N VAL A 44 -1.54 1.05 0.95
CA VAL A 44 -0.34 1.84 0.65
C VAL A 44 0.84 0.89 0.54
N VAL A 45 1.61 0.94 -0.55
CA VAL A 45 2.83 0.15 -0.73
C VAL A 45 4.03 1.06 -0.54
N VAL A 46 4.92 0.65 0.34
CA VAL A 46 6.10 1.40 0.75
C VAL A 46 7.35 0.58 0.45
N LYS A 47 8.33 1.20 -0.19
CA LYS A 47 9.63 0.59 -0.46
C LYS A 47 10.40 0.39 0.85
N ASP A 48 10.95 -0.81 1.06
CA ASP A 48 11.52 -1.18 2.34
C ASP A 48 12.81 -0.37 2.65
N ALA A 49 13.63 -0.11 1.63
CA ALA A 49 14.92 0.57 1.74
C ALA A 49 14.80 2.08 2.04
N THR A 50 13.93 2.78 1.32
CA THR A 50 13.84 4.26 1.37
C THR A 50 12.64 4.78 2.14
N LYS A 51 11.70 3.91 2.52
CA LYS A 51 10.39 4.28 3.08
C LYS A 51 9.55 5.17 2.15
N GLU A 52 9.86 5.15 0.86
CA GLU A 52 9.12 5.88 -0.15
C GLU A 52 7.79 5.16 -0.48
N ILE A 53 6.72 5.93 -0.61
CA ILE A 53 5.42 5.42 -1.03
C ILE A 53 5.43 5.29 -2.55
N ILE A 54 5.41 4.06 -3.03
CA ILE A 54 5.50 3.73 -4.47
C ILE A 54 4.13 3.45 -5.09
N GLN A 55 3.13 3.10 -4.27
CA GLN A 55 1.77 2.84 -4.75
C GLN A 55 0.74 3.09 -3.66
N ILE A 56 -0.43 3.60 -4.06
CA ILE A 56 -1.62 3.68 -3.22
C ILE A 56 -2.81 3.14 -4.03
N SER A 57 -3.72 2.43 -3.35
CA SER A 57 -4.97 1.98 -3.97
C SER A 57 -5.81 3.18 -4.42
N ASP A 58 -6.76 2.96 -5.32
CA ASP A 58 -7.77 3.97 -5.63
C ASP A 58 -8.99 3.72 -4.74
N LYS A 59 -9.28 4.61 -3.78
CA LYS A 59 -10.43 4.44 -2.86
C LYS A 59 -11.77 4.74 -3.54
N THR A 60 -11.77 5.35 -4.72
CA THR A 60 -13.01 5.65 -5.45
C THR A 60 -13.39 4.57 -6.46
N ARG A 61 -12.63 3.48 -6.55
CA ARG A 61 -12.85 2.39 -7.50
C ARG A 61 -12.64 1.03 -6.83
N PRO A 62 -13.37 -0.01 -7.26
CA PRO A 62 -13.05 -1.38 -6.86
C PRO A 62 -11.64 -1.77 -7.31
N TRP A 63 -10.91 -2.49 -6.47
CA TRP A 63 -9.59 -3.03 -6.80
C TRP A 63 -9.45 -4.44 -6.23
N LYS A 64 -8.47 -5.19 -6.75
CA LYS A 64 -8.09 -6.53 -6.26
C LYS A 64 -6.64 -6.50 -5.82
N PHE A 65 -6.31 -7.23 -4.76
CA PHE A 65 -4.92 -7.38 -4.33
C PHE A 65 -4.11 -8.10 -5.42
N PRO A 66 -2.86 -7.69 -5.67
CA PRO A 66 -1.95 -8.47 -6.50
C PRO A 66 -1.73 -9.87 -5.91
N GLN A 67 -1.65 -10.88 -6.79
CA GLN A 67 -1.48 -12.28 -6.37
C GLN A 67 -0.08 -12.58 -5.81
N ASP A 68 0.91 -11.75 -6.14
CA ASP A 68 2.30 -11.90 -5.69
C ASP A 68 2.53 -11.46 -4.23
N TRP A 69 1.51 -10.95 -3.56
CA TRP A 69 1.59 -10.49 -2.18
C TRP A 69 1.64 -11.65 -1.20
N LYS A 70 2.64 -11.62 -0.33
CA LYS A 70 2.84 -12.60 0.75
C LYS A 70 2.32 -12.01 2.06
N TRP A 71 1.14 -12.44 2.48
CA TRP A 71 0.49 -12.00 3.70
C TRP A 71 1.23 -12.46 4.95
N LYS A 72 1.16 -11.64 6.01
CA LYS A 72 1.65 -12.00 7.35
C LYS A 72 0.62 -12.84 8.10
#